data_AF-A0A286U2V2-F1
#
_entry.id   AF-A0A286U2V2-F1
#
_cell.length_a   1.000
_cell.length_b   1.000
_cell.length_c   1.000
_cell.angle_alpha   90.00
_cell.angle_beta   90.00
_cell.angle_gamma   90.00
#
_symmetry.space_group_name_H-M   'P 1'
#
loop_
_entity.id
_entity.type
_entity.pdbx_description
1 polymer ?
#
loop_
_entity_poly.entity_id
_entity_poly.type
_entity_poly.pdbx_seq_one_letter_code
_entity_poly.pdbx_strand_id
1 'polypeptide(L)'
;MKSIPHVISWNLTKACNLLCTHCYLLADNVQPPDQENTSLPGYTPSEDTLDFNQIQCGTGSTADELDTDTALKVIDEIAELNPNLILILTGGEPLLRKDIFDLSRHAAGKGMMVLLGTNACLIDDKMAKKLKDNGFSGIGISLDSIHPEVHDSIRGAKGSWEKAVEGMKACRRNGLEIQIQTTVFKKNYDEIPQLVAFANNMEARVFNLFFLVCTGRGQDITDITSEQYEDALKQIYKLHSQYEGKMLVSAKCAPHYRRIAYEMDPESALVKYYSGGCPAGTNYCRITPEGNVTACPYMETSCGSLREKSFAEIWNNSGILNELREADLKGRCGECEFESMCKGCRARALVTTGDQMEEDSWCDYEPGKYGGKKLSFKEENTFGLEKKFELSWSKDAEKRLGKVPSFGKGMVIKRVEQYAREKGYTEITPDIMKEAKEKMAGDKKAMFPFMKLLKKKPARNGKIEWETEALERVKNAPDFVRPGIYKLMEIRAREKGYKTITSAFLSEIRDESMQFASRRMKKLGFDKLDMGAFDTAKSKTKNQKKREVIDDIKEFLANRDVKNTEIIDKFRKYMSHVPEDAN
;
A
#
# COMPACT_ATOMS: atom_id res chain seq x y z
N MET A 1 18.91 -18.88 18.37
CA MET A 1 18.46 -19.31 17.03
C MET A 1 19.06 -18.33 16.03
N LYS A 2 19.77 -18.76 14.98
CA LYS A 2 20.36 -17.80 14.02
C LYS A 2 19.23 -17.04 13.32
N SER A 3 19.31 -15.71 13.30
CA SER A 3 18.32 -14.85 12.63
C SER A 3 18.33 -15.12 11.12
N ILE A 4 17.15 -15.17 10.49
CA ILE A 4 16.99 -15.40 9.06
C ILE A 4 16.40 -14.13 8.42
N PRO A 5 16.96 -13.62 7.30
CA PRO A 5 16.36 -12.49 6.61
C PRO A 5 15.09 -12.94 5.88
N HIS A 6 13.98 -12.25 6.13
CA HIS A 6 12.69 -12.51 5.47
C HIS A 6 12.39 -11.51 4.36
N VAL A 7 13.01 -10.34 4.41
CA VAL A 7 12.83 -9.26 3.43
C VAL A 7 14.18 -8.61 3.15
N ILE A 8 14.54 -8.44 1.89
CA ILE A 8 15.70 -7.66 1.48
C ILE A 8 15.22 -6.58 0.51
N SER A 9 15.61 -5.34 0.78
CA SER A 9 15.43 -4.24 -0.16
C SER A 9 16.73 -3.95 -0.87
N TRP A 10 16.79 -4.18 -2.17
CA TRP A 10 18.00 -3.95 -2.95
C TRP A 10 17.83 -2.70 -3.80
N ASN A 11 18.55 -1.63 -3.43
CA ASN A 11 18.74 -0.49 -4.30
C ASN A 11 19.72 -0.90 -5.41
N LEU A 12 19.21 -1.19 -6.60
CA LEU A 12 19.98 -1.72 -7.71
C LEU A 12 20.80 -0.65 -8.44
N THR A 13 20.35 0.59 -8.42
CA THR A 13 20.98 1.69 -9.16
C THR A 13 20.77 3.02 -8.45
N LYS A 14 21.70 3.95 -8.66
CA LYS A 14 21.55 5.37 -8.34
C LYS A 14 20.81 6.15 -9.42
N ALA A 15 20.71 5.66 -10.65
CA ALA A 15 20.01 6.37 -11.72
C ALA A 15 18.51 6.51 -11.41
N CYS A 16 17.97 7.72 -11.55
CA CYS A 16 16.55 8.00 -11.38
C CYS A 16 16.08 9.06 -12.38
N ASN A 17 14.88 8.91 -12.93
CA ASN A 17 14.28 9.90 -13.83
C ASN A 17 13.42 10.94 -13.09
N LEU A 18 13.57 11.05 -11.76
CA LEU A 18 12.86 11.98 -10.87
C LEU A 18 13.82 12.57 -9.84
N LEU A 19 13.45 13.74 -9.31
CA LEU A 19 14.22 14.46 -8.29
C LEU A 19 13.37 14.70 -7.04
N CYS A 20 12.92 13.61 -6.40
CA CYS A 20 12.05 13.69 -5.23
C CYS A 20 12.75 14.43 -4.07
N THR A 21 12.07 15.37 -3.44
CA THR A 21 12.63 16.19 -2.34
C THR A 21 12.99 15.35 -1.11
N HIS A 22 12.27 14.27 -0.87
CA HIS A 22 12.42 13.43 0.33
C HIS A 22 13.25 12.16 0.13
N CYS A 23 13.95 12.02 -1.00
CA CYS A 23 14.62 10.78 -1.32
C CYS A 23 15.78 10.49 -0.36
N TYR A 24 15.72 9.34 0.31
CA TYR A 24 16.80 8.86 1.18
C TYR A 24 18.04 8.42 0.40
N LEU A 25 17.86 8.05 -0.89
CA LEU A 25 18.96 7.73 -1.78
C LEU A 25 19.40 9.01 -2.47
N LEU A 26 20.69 9.32 -2.42
CA LEU A 26 21.31 10.36 -3.25
C LEU A 26 21.42 9.86 -4.70
N ALA A 27 20.26 9.65 -5.31
CA ALA A 27 20.11 9.19 -6.68
C ALA A 27 20.49 10.29 -7.68
N ASP A 28 21.10 9.88 -8.79
CA ASP A 28 21.46 10.72 -9.92
C ASP A 28 20.24 10.98 -10.79
N ASN A 29 19.98 12.25 -11.11
CA ASN A 29 18.88 12.60 -12.00
C ASN A 29 19.31 12.38 -13.45
N VAL A 30 18.86 11.28 -14.05
CA VAL A 30 19.16 10.91 -15.44
C VAL A 30 17.93 11.20 -16.29
N GLN A 31 18.09 12.12 -17.25
CA GLN A 31 17.02 12.40 -18.22
C GLN A 31 16.79 11.18 -19.11
N PRO A 32 15.52 10.84 -19.44
CA PRO A 32 15.24 9.81 -20.43
C PRO A 32 15.88 10.18 -21.78
N PRO A 33 16.38 9.21 -22.57
CA PRO A 33 17.06 9.47 -23.84
C PRO A 33 16.21 10.21 -24.90
N ASP A 34 14.90 10.33 -24.69
CA ASP A 34 13.95 10.91 -25.64
C ASP A 34 13.51 12.35 -25.29
N GLN A 35 14.13 13.00 -24.28
CA GLN A 35 13.85 14.40 -23.95
C GLN A 35 15.05 15.29 -24.32
N GLU A 36 14.96 15.96 -25.46
CA GLU A 36 15.86 17.06 -25.81
C GLU A 36 15.91 18.09 -24.68
N ASN A 37 17.10 18.65 -24.51
CA ASN A 37 17.52 19.57 -23.47
C ASN A 37 16.63 20.84 -23.41
N THR A 38 15.45 20.75 -22.83
CA THR A 38 14.69 21.93 -22.41
C THR A 38 15.12 22.27 -21.00
N SER A 39 16.04 23.22 -20.87
CA SER A 39 15.95 24.17 -19.76
C SER A 39 14.47 24.58 -19.68
N LEU A 40 13.77 24.27 -18.58
CA LEU A 40 12.35 24.60 -18.40
C LEU A 40 12.15 26.10 -18.70
N PRO A 41 11.58 26.50 -19.86
CA PRO A 41 11.35 27.91 -20.10
C PRO A 41 10.08 28.28 -19.36
N GLY A 42 10.20 29.13 -18.33
CA GLY A 42 9.05 29.76 -17.67
C GLY A 42 8.67 29.22 -16.29
N TYR A 43 9.56 28.55 -15.57
CA TYR A 43 9.37 28.36 -14.12
C TYR A 43 9.99 29.53 -13.35
N THR A 44 9.15 30.49 -12.94
CA THR A 44 9.47 31.41 -11.84
C THR A 44 9.11 30.69 -10.52
N PRO A 45 10.08 30.43 -9.64
CA PRO A 45 9.82 29.87 -8.31
C PRO A 45 8.82 30.76 -7.56
N SER A 46 7.78 30.16 -6.97
CA SER A 46 7.01 30.84 -5.93
C SER A 46 7.84 30.89 -4.65
N GLU A 47 7.63 31.88 -3.77
CA GLU A 47 8.43 32.07 -2.54
C GLU A 47 8.44 30.83 -1.60
N ASP A 48 7.55 29.85 -1.79
CA ASP A 48 7.48 28.58 -1.05
C ASP A 48 8.12 27.35 -1.75
N THR A 49 8.80 27.52 -2.88
CA THR A 49 9.49 26.40 -3.55
C THR A 49 10.96 26.34 -3.14
N LEU A 50 11.36 25.25 -2.47
CA LEU A 50 12.75 24.90 -2.20
C LEU A 50 13.62 25.20 -3.43
N ASP A 51 14.67 26.00 -3.24
CA ASP A 51 15.60 26.37 -4.32
C ASP A 51 16.23 25.10 -4.92
N PHE A 52 15.84 24.78 -6.15
CA PHE A 52 16.32 23.59 -6.87
C PHE A 52 17.86 23.57 -7.03
N ASN A 53 18.52 24.73 -6.89
CA ASN A 53 19.98 24.83 -6.92
C ASN A 53 20.67 24.29 -5.66
N GLN A 54 19.93 24.00 -4.58
CA GLN A 54 20.47 23.43 -3.34
C GLN A 54 20.22 21.92 -3.21
N ILE A 55 19.61 21.27 -4.21
CA ILE A 55 19.29 19.84 -4.15
C ILE A 55 20.55 19.00 -4.44
N GLN A 56 21.06 18.34 -3.40
CA GLN A 56 22.19 17.43 -3.54
C GLN A 56 21.81 16.19 -4.37
N CYS A 57 22.45 16.04 -5.53
CA CYS A 57 22.41 14.83 -6.35
C CYS A 57 23.62 13.93 -6.02
N GLY A 58 23.56 12.65 -6.44
CA GLY A 58 24.72 11.77 -6.34
C GLY A 58 25.89 12.24 -7.24
N THR A 59 26.99 11.47 -7.22
CA THR A 59 28.21 11.80 -7.99
C THR A 59 28.06 11.57 -9.50
N GLY A 60 26.90 11.11 -9.99
CA GLY A 60 26.64 10.87 -11.41
C GLY A 60 27.21 9.56 -11.96
N SER A 61 27.90 8.75 -11.14
CA SER A 61 28.59 7.55 -11.61
C SER A 61 27.83 6.28 -11.21
N THR A 62 27.34 5.56 -12.21
CA THR A 62 26.86 4.17 -12.05
C THR A 62 28.01 3.16 -12.16
N ALA A 63 29.27 3.60 -12.29
CA ALA A 63 30.42 2.72 -12.52
C ALA A 63 30.73 1.83 -11.30
N ASP A 64 30.39 2.30 -10.11
CA ASP A 64 30.64 1.58 -8.86
C ASP A 64 29.47 0.65 -8.47
N GLU A 65 28.41 0.57 -9.28
CA GLU A 65 27.31 -0.36 -9.06
C GLU A 65 27.77 -1.81 -9.26
N LEU A 66 27.12 -2.76 -8.59
CA LEU A 66 27.38 -4.18 -8.82
C LEU A 66 27.04 -4.55 -10.26
N ASP A 67 27.96 -5.22 -10.95
CA ASP A 67 27.72 -5.81 -12.27
C ASP A 67 26.72 -6.98 -12.20
N THR A 68 26.28 -7.43 -13.38
CA THR A 68 25.27 -8.47 -13.50
C THR A 68 25.70 -9.80 -12.87
N ASP A 69 26.93 -10.24 -13.11
CA ASP A 69 27.42 -11.54 -12.63
C ASP A 69 27.53 -11.55 -11.10
N THR A 70 28.04 -10.46 -10.52
CA THR A 70 28.11 -10.28 -9.07
C THR A 70 26.71 -10.21 -8.46
N ALA A 71 25.77 -9.50 -9.09
CA ALA A 71 24.40 -9.42 -8.61
C ALA A 71 23.68 -10.79 -8.65
N LEU A 72 23.88 -11.58 -9.71
CA LEU A 72 23.34 -12.95 -9.81
C LEU A 72 23.91 -13.86 -8.72
N LYS A 73 25.22 -13.78 -8.45
CA LYS A 73 25.87 -14.53 -7.38
C LYS A 73 25.31 -14.14 -6.00
N VAL A 74 25.12 -12.85 -5.74
CA VAL A 74 24.50 -12.39 -4.48
C VAL A 74 23.08 -12.94 -4.32
N ILE A 75 22.28 -13.01 -5.39
CA ILE A 75 20.96 -13.66 -5.36
C ILE A 75 21.07 -15.15 -4.98
N ASP A 76 22.09 -15.85 -5.50
CA ASP A 76 22.35 -17.25 -5.14
C ASP A 76 22.66 -17.40 -3.64
N GLU A 77 23.57 -16.59 -3.11
CA GLU A 77 23.94 -16.60 -1.69
C GLU A 77 22.74 -16.27 -0.77
N ILE A 78 21.90 -15.33 -1.18
CA ILE A 78 20.66 -14.99 -0.47
C ILE A 78 19.70 -16.19 -0.48
N ALA A 79 19.56 -16.88 -1.62
CA ALA A 79 18.70 -18.05 -1.76
C ALA A 79 19.17 -19.24 -0.92
N GLU A 80 20.48 -19.40 -0.73
CA GLU A 80 21.05 -20.43 0.16
C GLU A 80 20.63 -20.23 1.61
N LEU A 81 20.52 -18.97 2.07
CA LEU A 81 20.03 -18.66 3.42
C LEU A 81 18.51 -18.76 3.54
N ASN A 82 17.78 -18.21 2.56
CA ASN A 82 16.33 -18.22 2.56
C ASN A 82 15.77 -18.13 1.13
N PRO A 83 15.45 -19.27 0.50
CA PRO A 83 14.94 -19.28 -0.88
C PRO A 83 13.53 -18.70 -0.98
N ASN A 84 12.83 -18.43 0.13
CA ASN A 84 11.46 -17.93 0.15
C ASN A 84 11.34 -16.57 0.84
N LEU A 85 12.36 -15.73 0.75
CA LEU A 85 12.27 -14.35 1.18
C LEU A 85 11.56 -13.45 0.16
N ILE A 86 11.20 -12.25 0.61
CA ILE A 86 10.76 -11.17 -0.27
C ILE A 86 11.98 -10.38 -0.71
N LEU A 87 12.22 -10.33 -2.03
CA LEU A 87 13.26 -9.49 -2.60
C LEU A 87 12.60 -8.27 -3.25
N ILE A 88 12.82 -7.08 -2.69
CA ILE A 88 12.32 -5.82 -3.25
C ILE A 88 13.43 -5.21 -4.09
N LEU A 89 13.28 -5.23 -5.41
CA LEU A 89 14.18 -4.54 -6.33
C LEU A 89 13.73 -3.08 -6.45
N THR A 90 14.59 -2.16 -6.03
CA THR A 90 14.35 -0.71 -5.98
C THR A 90 15.64 0.04 -6.29
N GLY A 91 15.83 1.29 -5.86
CA GLY A 91 16.99 2.12 -6.20
C GLY A 91 16.61 3.59 -6.28
N GLY A 92 17.23 4.29 -7.23
CA GLY A 92 16.59 5.43 -7.88
C GLY A 92 15.34 4.95 -8.60
N GLU A 93 15.40 4.83 -9.93
CA GLU A 93 14.39 4.13 -10.71
C GLU A 93 14.98 2.81 -11.25
N PRO A 94 14.61 1.64 -10.70
CA PRO A 94 15.20 0.36 -11.09
C PRO A 94 14.96 0.01 -12.57
N LEU A 95 13.89 0.52 -13.19
CA LEU A 95 13.63 0.29 -14.62
C LEU A 95 14.66 0.93 -15.56
N LEU A 96 15.54 1.80 -15.06
CA LEU A 96 16.68 2.34 -15.81
C LEU A 96 17.86 1.35 -15.87
N ARG A 97 17.87 0.30 -15.05
CA ARG A 97 18.93 -0.70 -15.02
C ARG A 97 18.72 -1.76 -16.11
N LYS A 98 19.76 -2.02 -16.91
CA LYS A 98 19.68 -2.83 -18.14
C LYS A 98 19.34 -4.31 -17.89
N ASP A 99 19.85 -4.89 -16.82
CA ASP A 99 19.77 -6.32 -16.49
C ASP A 99 18.64 -6.67 -15.48
N ILE A 100 17.76 -5.71 -15.13
CA ILE A 100 16.73 -5.92 -14.09
C ILE A 100 15.85 -7.16 -14.35
N PHE A 101 15.55 -7.45 -15.61
CA PHE A 101 14.75 -8.61 -15.99
C PHE A 101 15.51 -9.92 -15.77
N ASP A 102 16.83 -9.92 -15.94
CA ASP A 102 17.67 -11.11 -15.72
C ASP A 102 17.74 -11.41 -14.23
N LEU A 103 17.97 -10.37 -13.41
CA LEU A 103 18.00 -10.46 -11.95
C LEU A 103 16.66 -10.96 -11.37
N SER A 104 15.54 -10.39 -11.83
CA SER A 104 14.20 -10.78 -11.37
C SER A 104 13.83 -12.22 -11.77
N ARG A 105 14.13 -12.65 -13.00
CA ARG A 105 13.93 -14.05 -13.42
C ARG A 105 14.77 -15.01 -12.59
N HIS A 106 16.04 -14.68 -12.33
CA HIS A 106 16.93 -15.50 -11.54
C HIS A 106 16.43 -15.66 -10.10
N ALA A 107 16.14 -14.54 -9.42
CA ALA A 107 15.60 -14.55 -8.06
C ALA A 107 14.26 -15.31 -7.94
N ALA A 108 13.34 -15.08 -8.88
CA ALA A 108 12.06 -15.80 -8.92
C ALA A 108 12.27 -17.30 -9.17
N GLY A 109 13.23 -17.67 -10.03
CA GLY A 109 13.61 -19.05 -10.30
C GLY A 109 14.18 -19.77 -9.07
N LYS A 110 14.82 -19.04 -8.15
CA LYS A 110 15.29 -19.55 -6.84
C LYS A 110 14.19 -19.68 -5.78
N GLY A 111 12.97 -19.23 -6.08
CA GLY A 111 11.80 -19.33 -5.20
C GLY A 111 11.47 -18.05 -4.42
N MET A 112 12.20 -16.96 -4.63
CA MET A 112 11.97 -15.69 -3.95
C MET A 112 10.69 -15.02 -4.47
N MET A 113 10.01 -14.28 -3.60
CA MET A 113 8.94 -13.39 -4.05
C MET A 113 9.53 -12.04 -4.45
N VAL A 114 9.66 -11.79 -5.75
CA VAL A 114 10.27 -10.57 -6.28
C VAL A 114 9.23 -9.45 -6.41
N LEU A 115 9.48 -8.31 -5.77
CA LEU A 115 8.67 -7.09 -5.87
C LEU A 115 9.49 -5.97 -6.53
N LEU A 116 8.82 -5.09 -7.29
CA LEU A 116 9.44 -3.88 -7.84
C LEU A 116 8.99 -2.66 -7.03
N GLY A 117 9.92 -1.84 -6.55
CA GLY A 117 9.62 -0.49 -6.04
C GLY A 117 9.97 0.56 -7.11
N THR A 118 8.97 1.27 -7.63
CA THR A 118 9.11 2.16 -8.81
C THR A 118 8.25 3.42 -8.68
N ASN A 119 8.64 4.47 -9.41
CA ASN A 119 7.79 5.64 -9.63
C ASN A 119 6.71 5.41 -10.71
N ALA A 120 6.75 4.28 -11.41
CA ALA A 120 5.84 3.86 -12.46
C ALA A 120 5.74 4.76 -13.70
N CYS A 121 6.58 5.80 -13.81
CA CYS A 121 6.53 6.74 -14.93
C CYS A 121 6.91 6.10 -16.27
N LEU A 122 7.62 4.97 -16.23
CA LEU A 122 8.08 4.20 -17.39
C LEU A 122 7.20 2.97 -17.67
N ILE A 123 6.06 2.84 -16.98
CA ILE A 123 5.19 1.68 -17.10
C ILE A 123 4.01 1.98 -18.02
N ASP A 124 4.07 1.43 -19.23
CA ASP A 124 2.93 1.27 -20.13
C ASP A 124 2.46 -0.20 -20.13
N ASP A 125 1.52 -0.56 -21.03
CA ASP A 125 1.04 -1.96 -21.14
C ASP A 125 2.15 -2.93 -21.55
N LYS A 126 3.08 -2.51 -22.41
CA LYS A 126 4.20 -3.36 -22.87
C LYS A 126 5.15 -3.65 -21.73
N MET A 127 5.52 -2.63 -20.95
CA MET A 127 6.36 -2.74 -19.77
C MET A 127 5.67 -3.55 -18.68
N ALA A 128 4.38 -3.29 -18.40
CA ALA A 128 3.60 -4.06 -17.43
C ALA A 128 3.55 -5.56 -17.80
N LYS A 129 3.33 -5.88 -19.08
CA LYS A 129 3.42 -7.27 -19.56
C LYS A 129 4.82 -7.84 -19.36
N LYS A 130 5.86 -7.10 -19.74
CA LYS A 130 7.26 -7.52 -19.58
C LYS A 130 7.60 -7.81 -18.11
N LEU A 131 7.19 -6.94 -17.18
CA LEU A 131 7.37 -7.16 -15.74
C LEU A 131 6.73 -8.47 -15.27
N LYS A 132 5.48 -8.72 -15.67
CA LYS A 132 4.78 -9.96 -15.31
C LYS A 132 5.47 -11.22 -15.85
N ASP A 133 5.89 -11.17 -17.11
CA ASP A 133 6.52 -12.30 -17.78
C ASP A 133 7.94 -12.60 -17.23
N ASN A 134 8.53 -11.67 -16.47
CA ASN A 134 9.88 -11.77 -15.92
C ASN A 134 9.93 -12.00 -14.40
N GLY A 135 8.85 -12.50 -13.80
CA GLY A 135 8.88 -13.02 -12.42
C GLY A 135 8.55 -12.01 -11.32
N PHE A 136 8.17 -10.77 -11.67
CA PHE A 136 7.67 -9.82 -10.69
C PHE A 136 6.29 -10.25 -10.16
N SER A 137 6.21 -10.44 -8.85
CA SER A 137 4.99 -10.85 -8.13
C SER A 137 4.08 -9.67 -7.78
N GLY A 138 4.63 -8.45 -7.73
CA GLY A 138 3.86 -7.23 -7.45
C GLY A 138 4.69 -5.97 -7.61
N ILE A 139 3.99 -4.85 -7.83
CA ILE A 139 4.59 -3.54 -8.11
C ILE A 139 4.19 -2.55 -7.02
N GLY A 140 5.15 -2.09 -6.23
CA GLY A 140 5.00 -1.01 -5.28
C GLY A 140 5.20 0.34 -5.96
N ILE A 141 4.09 1.05 -6.17
CA ILE A 141 4.05 2.33 -6.88
C ILE A 141 3.97 3.47 -5.88
N SER A 142 4.87 4.41 -6.09
CA SER A 142 4.98 5.65 -5.36
C SER A 142 3.88 6.66 -5.72
N LEU A 143 3.06 7.08 -4.76
CA LEU A 143 2.03 8.13 -4.93
C LEU A 143 1.79 8.91 -3.65
N ASP A 144 2.25 10.16 -3.59
CA ASP A 144 2.19 10.95 -2.35
C ASP A 144 0.98 11.88 -2.21
N SER A 145 0.12 12.05 -3.22
CA SER A 145 -1.08 12.88 -3.10
C SER A 145 -2.13 12.46 -4.11
N ILE A 146 -3.41 12.68 -3.79
CA ILE A 146 -4.50 12.57 -4.75
C ILE A 146 -4.56 13.77 -5.70
N HIS A 147 -3.83 14.84 -5.38
CA HIS A 147 -3.70 16.07 -6.14
C HIS A 147 -2.42 16.03 -6.99
N PRO A 148 -2.51 16.11 -8.33
CA PRO A 148 -1.35 16.01 -9.22
C PRO A 148 -0.25 17.02 -8.90
N GLU A 149 -0.62 18.27 -8.64
CA GLU A 149 0.29 19.37 -8.35
C GLU A 149 1.09 19.15 -7.06
N VAL A 150 0.44 18.59 -6.03
CA VAL A 150 1.09 18.27 -4.76
C VAL A 150 2.05 17.11 -4.94
N HIS A 151 1.63 16.05 -5.63
CA HIS A 151 2.49 14.91 -5.93
C HIS A 151 3.70 15.30 -6.77
N ASP A 152 3.49 16.03 -7.86
CA ASP A 152 4.56 16.49 -8.76
C ASP A 152 5.57 17.37 -8.02
N SER A 153 5.11 18.23 -7.11
CA SER A 153 6.00 19.05 -6.26
C SER A 153 6.88 18.19 -5.34
N ILE A 154 6.37 17.06 -4.85
CA ILE A 154 7.13 16.12 -3.99
C ILE A 154 8.14 15.33 -4.82
N ARG A 155 7.74 14.94 -6.03
CA ARG A 155 8.51 14.08 -6.94
C ARG A 155 9.50 14.84 -7.82
N GLY A 156 9.40 16.17 -7.88
CA GLY A 156 10.31 17.03 -8.63
C GLY A 156 10.13 16.91 -10.15
N ALA A 157 8.96 16.48 -10.62
CA ALA A 157 8.68 16.37 -12.06
C ALA A 157 7.20 16.59 -12.37
N LYS A 158 6.92 17.52 -13.29
CA LYS A 158 5.56 17.77 -13.80
C LYS A 158 5.05 16.57 -14.61
N GLY A 159 3.79 16.20 -14.41
CA GLY A 159 3.14 15.07 -15.06
C GLY A 159 3.50 13.71 -14.45
N SER A 160 4.22 13.68 -13.32
CA SER A 160 4.64 12.43 -12.68
C SER A 160 3.44 11.70 -12.07
N TRP A 161 2.46 12.44 -11.56
CA TRP A 161 1.21 11.88 -11.06
C TRP A 161 0.43 11.14 -12.14
N GLU A 162 0.21 11.78 -13.31
CA GLU A 162 -0.53 11.19 -14.42
C GLU A 162 0.15 9.93 -14.92
N LYS A 163 1.48 9.96 -15.07
CA LYS A 163 2.26 8.80 -15.50
C LYS A 163 2.20 7.67 -14.48
N ALA A 164 2.32 7.97 -13.18
CA ALA A 164 2.19 6.96 -12.12
C ALA A 164 0.80 6.30 -12.14
N VAL A 165 -0.26 7.09 -12.29
CA VAL A 165 -1.64 6.61 -12.37
C VAL A 165 -1.90 5.78 -13.63
N GLU A 166 -1.37 6.16 -14.79
CA GLU A 166 -1.44 5.34 -15.99
C GLU A 166 -0.65 4.04 -15.86
N GLY A 167 0.52 4.08 -15.21
CA GLY A 167 1.30 2.88 -14.86
C GLY A 167 0.53 1.92 -13.96
N MET A 168 -0.16 2.42 -12.94
CA MET A 168 -1.07 1.61 -12.10
C MET A 168 -2.16 0.93 -12.93
N LYS A 169 -2.78 1.66 -13.87
CA LYS A 169 -3.82 1.12 -14.74
C LYS A 169 -3.25 0.07 -15.70
N ALA A 170 -2.06 0.29 -16.26
CA ALA A 170 -1.36 -0.66 -17.14
C ALA A 170 -1.03 -1.96 -16.39
N CYS A 171 -0.49 -1.87 -15.17
CA CYS A 171 -0.29 -3.03 -14.31
C CYS A 171 -1.59 -3.83 -14.12
N ARG A 172 -2.69 -3.14 -13.79
CA ARG A 172 -3.98 -3.79 -13.59
C ARG A 172 -4.50 -4.48 -14.86
N ARG A 173 -4.46 -3.81 -16.03
CA ARG A 173 -4.87 -4.39 -17.32
C ARG A 173 -4.12 -5.67 -17.64
N ASN A 174 -2.84 -5.74 -17.26
CA ASN A 174 -1.99 -6.91 -17.47
C ASN A 174 -2.04 -7.92 -16.32
N GLY A 175 -2.85 -7.66 -15.28
CA GLY A 175 -3.01 -8.56 -14.13
C GLY A 175 -1.78 -8.65 -13.24
N LEU A 176 -1.03 -7.56 -13.11
CA LEU A 176 -0.04 -7.34 -12.04
C LEU A 176 -0.74 -6.76 -10.81
N GLU A 177 -0.41 -7.31 -9.64
CA GLU A 177 -0.88 -6.75 -8.38
C GLU A 177 -0.06 -5.51 -8.03
N ILE A 178 -0.74 -4.44 -7.60
CA ILE A 178 -0.10 -3.19 -7.20
C ILE A 178 -0.21 -2.95 -5.70
N GLN A 179 0.77 -2.24 -5.18
CA GLN A 179 0.78 -1.63 -3.86
C GLN A 179 0.98 -0.14 -4.05
N ILE A 180 0.37 0.68 -3.21
CA ILE A 180 0.59 2.13 -3.20
C ILE A 180 1.40 2.48 -1.97
N GLN A 181 2.44 3.29 -2.19
CA GLN A 181 3.39 3.75 -1.19
C GLN A 181 3.35 5.27 -1.15
N THR A 182 3.00 5.82 0.00
CA THR A 182 2.87 7.26 0.22
C THR A 182 3.77 7.65 1.38
N THR A 183 4.65 8.63 1.17
CA THR A 183 5.36 9.28 2.29
C THR A 183 4.48 10.41 2.83
N VAL A 184 4.27 10.46 4.14
CA VAL A 184 3.46 11.51 4.78
C VAL A 184 4.27 12.79 5.00
N PHE A 185 3.66 13.92 4.68
CA PHE A 185 4.13 15.31 4.82
C PHE A 185 2.99 16.18 5.34
N LYS A 186 3.25 17.42 5.75
CA LYS A 186 2.19 18.36 6.15
C LYS A 186 1.17 18.55 5.04
N LYS A 187 1.67 18.72 3.81
CA LYS A 187 0.86 19.04 2.64
C LYS A 187 -0.06 17.91 2.17
N ASN A 188 0.17 16.67 2.57
CA ASN A 188 -0.70 15.52 2.24
C ASN A 188 -1.30 14.84 3.48
N TYR A 189 -1.04 15.37 4.68
CA TYR A 189 -1.47 14.78 5.95
C TYR A 189 -2.99 14.58 6.00
N ASP A 190 -3.73 15.64 5.66
CA ASP A 190 -5.20 15.64 5.63
C ASP A 190 -5.79 14.79 4.49
N GLU A 191 -4.93 14.24 3.61
CA GLU A 191 -5.33 13.36 2.51
C GLU A 191 -5.24 11.87 2.87
N ILE A 192 -4.71 11.48 4.04
CA ILE A 192 -4.49 10.06 4.40
C ILE A 192 -5.74 9.19 4.13
N PRO A 193 -6.95 9.54 4.60
CA PRO A 193 -8.15 8.75 4.30
C PRO A 193 -8.48 8.69 2.80
N GLN A 194 -8.30 9.79 2.07
CA GLN A 194 -8.57 9.90 0.63
C GLN A 194 -7.58 9.07 -0.18
N LEU A 195 -6.31 9.04 0.21
CA LEU A 195 -5.26 8.22 -0.38
C LEU A 195 -5.54 6.72 -0.20
N VAL A 196 -5.97 6.30 1.00
CA VAL A 196 -6.41 4.92 1.24
C VAL A 196 -7.63 4.57 0.39
N ALA A 197 -8.62 5.46 0.32
CA ALA A 197 -9.79 5.25 -0.53
C ALA A 197 -9.42 5.17 -2.02
N PHE A 198 -8.52 6.04 -2.48
CA PHE A 198 -7.97 6.02 -3.84
C PHE A 198 -7.27 4.70 -4.13
N ALA A 199 -6.43 4.22 -3.22
CA ALA A 199 -5.71 2.97 -3.39
C ALA A 199 -6.66 1.77 -3.51
N ASN A 200 -7.70 1.72 -2.67
CA ASN A 200 -8.73 0.70 -2.79
C ASN A 200 -9.49 0.79 -4.13
N ASN A 201 -9.81 2.01 -4.61
CA ASN A 201 -10.46 2.21 -5.90
C ASN A 201 -9.57 1.80 -7.09
N MET A 202 -8.25 1.86 -6.93
CA MET A 202 -7.29 1.32 -7.90
C MET A 202 -7.10 -0.20 -7.80
N GLU A 203 -7.83 -0.87 -6.91
CA GLU A 203 -7.69 -2.30 -6.60
C GLU A 203 -6.28 -2.68 -6.08
N ALA A 204 -5.60 -1.73 -5.41
CA ALA A 204 -4.34 -2.02 -4.75
C ALA A 204 -4.54 -3.07 -3.65
N ARG A 205 -3.54 -3.95 -3.48
CA ARG A 205 -3.57 -4.98 -2.43
C ARG A 205 -3.01 -4.51 -1.11
N VAL A 206 -2.13 -3.51 -1.18
CA VAL A 206 -1.48 -2.92 -0.03
C VAL A 206 -1.41 -1.41 -0.22
N PHE A 207 -1.73 -0.68 0.82
CA PHE A 207 -1.39 0.72 1.01
C PHE A 207 -0.41 0.82 2.17
N ASN A 208 0.73 1.43 1.91
CA ASN A 208 1.78 1.68 2.89
C ASN A 208 1.91 3.19 3.09
N LEU A 209 1.65 3.66 4.31
CA LEU A 209 2.02 5.01 4.73
C LEU A 209 3.42 4.98 5.32
N PHE A 210 4.38 5.63 4.68
CA PHE A 210 5.76 5.76 5.13
C PHE A 210 5.92 7.04 5.94
N PHE A 211 6.48 6.91 7.12
CA PHE A 211 6.89 8.04 7.93
C PHE A 211 8.35 8.38 7.62
N LEU A 212 8.60 9.65 7.32
CA LEU A 212 9.92 10.12 6.93
C LEU A 212 10.94 9.91 8.06
N VAL A 213 12.13 9.47 7.69
CA VAL A 213 13.35 9.51 8.51
C VAL A 213 14.28 10.49 7.82
N CYS A 214 14.64 11.57 8.51
CA CYS A 214 15.36 12.71 7.97
C CYS A 214 16.79 12.34 7.54
N THR A 215 16.94 11.91 6.30
CA THR A 215 18.19 11.45 5.69
C THR A 215 18.18 11.76 4.19
N GLY A 216 19.35 11.73 3.55
CA GLY A 216 19.48 12.09 2.14
C GLY A 216 18.91 13.48 1.86
N ARG A 217 18.16 13.62 0.77
CA ARG A 217 17.52 14.91 0.42
C ARG A 217 16.44 15.35 1.41
N GLY A 218 15.88 14.40 2.16
CA GLY A 218 14.85 14.65 3.16
C GLY A 218 15.37 15.06 4.54
N GLN A 219 16.67 15.30 4.71
CA GLN A 219 17.29 15.58 6.01
C GLN A 219 16.69 16.83 6.71
N ASP A 220 16.29 17.84 5.94
CA ASP A 220 15.76 19.10 6.46
C ASP A 220 14.23 19.20 6.36
N ILE A 221 13.56 18.10 5.98
CA ILE A 221 12.10 18.05 5.73
C ILE A 221 11.39 17.50 6.97
N THR A 222 11.36 18.23 8.08
CA THR A 222 10.53 17.86 9.23
C THR A 222 9.16 18.54 9.15
N ASP A 223 8.19 17.87 8.54
CA ASP A 223 6.93 18.51 8.12
C ASP A 223 5.70 18.13 8.97
N ILE A 224 5.77 17.12 9.86
CA ILE A 224 4.67 16.79 10.79
C ILE A 224 5.14 16.73 12.24
N THR A 225 4.31 17.20 13.17
CA THR A 225 4.62 17.14 14.62
C THR A 225 4.52 15.71 15.15
N SER A 226 5.10 15.44 16.32
CA SER A 226 4.93 14.16 17.02
C SER A 226 3.45 13.85 17.32
N GLU A 227 2.64 14.86 17.65
CA GLU A 227 1.19 14.73 17.81
C GLU A 227 0.50 14.30 16.50
N GLN A 228 0.82 14.98 15.39
CA GLN A 228 0.30 14.61 14.07
C GLN A 228 0.73 13.20 13.68
N TYR A 229 1.97 12.82 13.98
CA TYR A 229 2.49 11.47 13.75
C TYR A 229 1.66 10.41 14.49
N GLU A 230 1.40 10.63 15.78
CA GLU A 230 0.59 9.72 16.58
C GLU A 230 -0.86 9.65 16.08
N ASP A 231 -1.46 10.79 15.72
CA ASP A 231 -2.81 10.81 15.16
C ASP A 231 -2.86 10.09 13.79
N ALA A 232 -1.88 10.27 12.91
CA ALA A 232 -1.80 9.53 11.65
C ALA A 232 -1.72 8.01 11.89
N LEU A 233 -1.01 7.54 12.93
CA LEU A 233 -1.00 6.12 13.29
C LEU A 233 -2.36 5.63 13.77
N LYS A 234 -3.07 6.42 14.59
CA LYS A 234 -4.45 6.11 15.03
C LYS A 234 -5.40 6.06 13.83
N GLN A 235 -5.28 7.00 12.88
CA GLN A 235 -6.04 7.00 11.64
C GLN A 235 -5.76 5.75 10.80
N ILE A 236 -4.49 5.40 10.61
CA ILE A 236 -4.09 4.20 9.86
C ILE A 236 -4.64 2.93 10.52
N TYR A 237 -4.66 2.84 11.84
CA TYR A 237 -5.26 1.71 12.53
C TYR A 237 -6.77 1.61 12.25
N LYS A 238 -7.51 2.71 12.34
CA LYS A 238 -8.95 2.74 11.99
C LYS A 238 -9.19 2.33 10.54
N LEU A 239 -8.37 2.85 9.62
CA LEU A 239 -8.44 2.53 8.19
C LEU A 239 -8.06 1.07 7.92
N HIS A 240 -7.10 0.51 8.65
CA HIS A 240 -6.78 -0.91 8.59
C HIS A 240 -8.02 -1.77 8.88
N SER A 241 -8.72 -1.51 9.98
CA SER A 241 -9.95 -2.22 10.33
C SER A 241 -11.07 -1.97 9.33
N GLN A 242 -11.23 -0.74 8.82
CA GLN A 242 -12.25 -0.40 7.82
C GLN A 242 -12.07 -1.13 6.49
N TYR A 243 -10.83 -1.34 6.06
CA TYR A 243 -10.49 -1.99 4.79
C TYR A 243 -10.10 -3.46 4.94
N GLU A 244 -10.31 -4.05 6.12
CA GLU A 244 -10.04 -5.46 6.40
C GLU A 244 -10.71 -6.36 5.36
N GLY A 245 -9.96 -7.35 4.87
CA GLY A 245 -10.39 -8.27 3.81
C GLY A 245 -10.43 -7.70 2.38
N LYS A 246 -10.30 -6.38 2.21
CA LYS A 246 -10.25 -5.71 0.91
C LYS A 246 -8.81 -5.35 0.50
N MET A 247 -8.09 -4.66 1.38
CA MET A 247 -6.74 -4.14 1.13
C MET A 247 -5.95 -4.09 2.45
N LEU A 248 -4.64 -4.37 2.44
CA LEU A 248 -3.80 -4.11 3.61
C LEU A 248 -3.60 -2.60 3.74
N VAL A 249 -3.89 -2.03 4.90
CA VAL A 249 -3.43 -0.68 5.25
C VAL A 249 -2.37 -0.85 6.34
N SER A 250 -1.19 -0.28 6.15
CA SER A 250 -0.11 -0.39 7.13
C SER A 250 0.78 0.85 7.20
N ALA A 251 1.37 1.07 8.37
CA ALA A 251 2.40 2.07 8.59
C ALA A 251 3.81 1.45 8.41
N LYS A 252 4.73 2.20 7.81
CA LYS A 252 6.14 1.84 7.59
C LYS A 252 7.04 2.89 8.22
N CYS A 253 8.21 2.47 8.69
CA CYS A 253 9.15 3.31 9.43
C CYS A 253 8.57 3.91 10.73
N ALA A 254 7.52 3.27 11.25
CA ALA A 254 6.81 3.69 12.45
C ALA A 254 6.56 2.51 13.40
N PRO A 255 7.56 2.04 14.15
CA PRO A 255 7.39 0.95 15.09
C PRO A 255 6.32 1.24 16.17
N HIS A 256 6.09 2.52 16.47
CA HIS A 256 5.02 3.01 17.35
C HIS A 256 3.64 2.52 16.95
N TYR A 257 3.41 2.20 15.67
CA TYR A 257 2.14 1.66 15.19
C TYR A 257 1.68 0.44 15.99
N ARG A 258 2.61 -0.37 16.50
CA ARG A 258 2.30 -1.55 17.31
C ARG A 258 1.79 -1.20 18.71
N ARG A 259 2.39 -0.19 19.35
CA ARG A 259 1.86 0.37 20.60
C ARG A 259 0.45 0.89 20.34
N ILE A 260 0.27 1.72 19.31
CA ILE A 260 -1.05 2.29 18.98
C ILE A 260 -2.09 1.19 18.73
N ALA A 261 -1.75 0.13 17.99
CA ALA A 261 -2.63 -1.01 17.80
C ALA A 261 -3.02 -1.68 19.13
N TYR A 262 -2.06 -1.85 20.05
CA TYR A 262 -2.33 -2.38 21.39
C TYR A 262 -3.23 -1.46 22.20
N GLU A 263 -2.94 -0.16 22.27
CA GLU A 263 -3.72 0.80 23.05
C GLU A 263 -5.15 0.94 22.53
N MET A 264 -5.37 0.74 21.23
CA MET A 264 -6.69 0.79 20.61
C MET A 264 -7.46 -0.52 20.75
N ASP A 265 -6.80 -1.67 20.60
CA ASP A 265 -7.39 -3.00 20.78
C ASP A 265 -6.29 -4.04 21.06
N PRO A 266 -6.05 -4.39 22.34
CA PRO A 266 -5.09 -5.41 22.74
C PRO A 266 -5.40 -6.79 22.16
N GLU A 267 -6.67 -7.05 21.82
CA GLU A 267 -7.13 -8.32 21.30
C GLU A 267 -7.09 -8.40 19.77
N SER A 268 -6.65 -7.34 19.10
CA SER A 268 -6.59 -7.28 17.63
C SER A 268 -5.61 -8.30 17.05
N ALA A 269 -5.92 -8.78 15.85
CA ALA A 269 -5.04 -9.69 15.12
C ALA A 269 -3.64 -9.09 14.86
N LEU A 270 -3.54 -7.76 14.73
CA LEU A 270 -2.28 -7.04 14.56
C LEU A 270 -1.39 -7.12 15.81
N VAL A 271 -1.96 -7.22 17.01
CA VAL A 271 -1.20 -7.39 18.26
C VAL A 271 -0.87 -8.87 18.45
N LYS A 272 -1.86 -9.74 18.21
CA LYS A 272 -1.76 -11.19 18.46
C LYS A 272 -0.87 -11.96 17.51
N TYR A 273 -0.47 -11.44 16.35
CA TYR A 273 0.34 -12.20 15.38
C TYR A 273 1.66 -11.51 15.04
N TYR A 274 2.07 -10.52 15.83
CA TYR A 274 3.16 -9.61 15.47
C TYR A 274 4.01 -9.20 16.68
N SER A 275 4.73 -10.15 17.29
CA SER A 275 5.91 -9.84 18.12
C SER A 275 7.18 -9.70 17.27
N GLY A 276 8.10 -8.80 17.64
CA GLY A 276 9.41 -8.70 16.98
C GLY A 276 10.02 -7.31 16.71
N GLY A 277 9.51 -6.20 17.26
CA GLY A 277 10.22 -4.90 17.23
C GLY A 277 10.56 -4.37 15.83
N CYS A 278 11.44 -3.36 15.74
CA CYS A 278 11.97 -2.88 14.47
C CYS A 278 12.60 -4.04 13.66
N PRO A 279 12.26 -4.21 12.37
CA PRO A 279 12.78 -5.33 11.58
C PRO A 279 14.24 -5.15 11.12
N ALA A 280 14.79 -3.93 11.27
CA ALA A 280 16.13 -3.58 10.80
C ALA A 280 17.19 -4.48 11.44
N GLY A 281 17.96 -5.17 10.60
CA GLY A 281 19.00 -6.12 11.00
C GLY A 281 18.53 -7.42 11.64
N THR A 282 17.23 -7.55 11.98
CA THR A 282 16.67 -8.74 12.62
C THR A 282 16.03 -9.71 11.62
N ASN A 283 15.28 -9.19 10.65
CA ASN A 283 14.75 -9.96 9.52
C ASN A 283 14.65 -9.14 8.22
N TYR A 284 15.14 -7.91 8.24
CA TYR A 284 15.20 -6.99 7.12
C TYR A 284 16.59 -6.39 6.99
N CYS A 285 17.09 -6.22 5.76
CA CYS A 285 18.21 -5.34 5.44
C CYS A 285 18.05 -4.67 4.08
N ARG A 286 18.90 -3.67 3.83
CA ARG A 286 19.10 -3.07 2.52
C ARG A 286 20.43 -3.52 1.92
N ILE A 287 20.45 -3.74 0.60
CA ILE A 287 21.67 -3.76 -0.22
C ILE A 287 21.72 -2.47 -1.06
N THR A 288 22.82 -1.74 -1.00
CA THR A 288 23.08 -0.53 -1.79
C THR A 288 23.51 -0.88 -3.23
N PRO A 289 23.47 0.08 -4.18
CA PRO A 289 23.89 -0.18 -5.56
C PRO A 289 25.33 -0.72 -5.66
N GLU A 290 26.21 -0.26 -4.77
CA GLU A 290 27.63 -0.64 -4.74
C GLU A 290 27.90 -1.99 -4.07
N GLY A 291 26.88 -2.58 -3.41
CA GLY A 291 26.98 -3.86 -2.73
C GLY A 291 27.21 -3.80 -1.22
N ASN A 292 27.14 -2.62 -0.58
CA ASN A 292 27.13 -2.54 0.88
C ASN A 292 25.79 -3.03 1.45
N VAL A 293 25.86 -3.85 2.50
CA VAL A 293 24.69 -4.27 3.29
C VAL A 293 24.50 -3.28 4.43
N THR A 294 23.27 -2.83 4.66
CA THR A 294 22.90 -1.93 5.77
C THR A 294 21.64 -2.44 6.44
N ALA A 295 21.48 -2.20 7.75
CA ALA A 295 20.34 -2.73 8.50
C ALA A 295 18.98 -2.16 8.06
N CYS A 296 18.97 -0.92 7.56
CA CYS A 296 17.78 -0.16 7.17
C CYS A 296 18.12 0.77 5.99
N PRO A 297 17.17 1.18 5.13
CA PRO A 297 17.47 2.10 4.03
C PRO A 297 17.94 3.48 4.50
N TYR A 298 17.54 3.86 5.71
CA TYR A 298 17.85 5.13 6.35
C TYR A 298 19.07 5.06 7.30
N MET A 299 19.85 3.98 7.21
CA MET A 299 21.09 3.82 7.98
C MET A 299 22.25 3.70 6.99
N GLU A 300 23.19 4.63 7.07
CA GLU A 300 24.34 4.70 6.15
C GLU A 300 25.45 3.74 6.55
N THR A 301 25.54 3.37 7.83
CA THR A 301 26.59 2.49 8.36
C THR A 301 26.56 1.12 7.68
N SER A 302 27.60 0.83 6.90
CA SER A 302 27.78 -0.46 6.24
C SER A 302 28.05 -1.56 7.26
N CYS A 303 27.29 -2.65 7.15
CA CYS A 303 27.47 -3.89 7.90
C CYS A 303 28.55 -4.79 7.26
N GLY A 304 28.95 -4.48 6.02
CA GLY A 304 29.90 -5.23 5.20
C GLY A 304 29.62 -5.04 3.70
N SER A 305 30.61 -5.35 2.86
CA SER A 305 30.54 -5.24 1.40
C SER A 305 30.46 -6.61 0.72
N LEU A 306 29.49 -6.77 -0.18
CA LEU A 306 29.31 -7.98 -1.00
C LEU A 306 30.39 -8.14 -2.09
N ARG A 307 31.25 -7.14 -2.27
CA ARG A 307 32.45 -7.26 -3.10
C ARG A 307 33.56 -8.05 -2.41
N GLU A 308 33.51 -8.14 -1.09
CA GLU A 308 34.58 -8.73 -0.26
C GLU A 308 34.12 -10.01 0.44
N LYS A 309 32.87 -10.05 0.89
CA LYS A 309 32.32 -11.10 1.74
C LYS A 309 31.02 -11.64 1.19
N SER A 310 30.72 -12.90 1.48
CA SER A 310 29.41 -13.47 1.16
C SER A 310 28.30 -12.79 1.98
N PHE A 311 27.08 -12.79 1.45
CA PHE A 311 25.92 -12.26 2.16
C PHE A 311 25.70 -12.98 3.50
N ALA A 312 25.93 -14.30 3.56
CA ALA A 312 25.83 -15.11 4.77
C ALA A 312 26.86 -14.71 5.84
N GLU A 313 28.08 -14.40 5.45
CA GLU A 313 29.11 -13.95 6.39
C GLU A 313 28.71 -12.60 7.00
N ILE A 314 28.31 -11.64 6.17
CA ILE A 314 27.90 -10.31 6.63
C ILE A 314 26.68 -10.44 7.56
N TRP A 315 25.66 -11.18 7.14
CA TRP A 315 24.42 -11.32 7.90
C TRP A 315 24.64 -11.97 9.27
N ASN A 316 25.50 -12.99 9.36
CA ASN A 316 25.69 -13.73 10.62
C ASN A 316 26.72 -13.08 11.56
N ASN A 317 27.72 -12.38 11.02
CA ASN A 317 28.90 -11.99 11.79
C ASN A 317 29.11 -10.48 11.92
N SER A 318 28.28 -9.65 11.29
CA SER A 318 28.40 -8.19 11.43
C SER A 318 28.08 -7.73 12.85
N GLY A 319 29.01 -6.98 13.47
CA GLY A 319 28.83 -6.42 14.81
C GLY A 319 27.60 -5.50 14.91
N ILE A 320 27.34 -4.68 13.88
CA ILE A 320 26.18 -3.78 13.82
C ILE A 320 24.86 -4.59 13.82
N LEU A 321 24.80 -5.67 13.05
CA LEU A 321 23.61 -6.52 13.00
C LEU A 321 23.40 -7.27 14.31
N ASN A 322 24.47 -7.75 14.93
CA ASN A 322 24.39 -8.44 16.23
C ASN A 322 23.97 -7.49 17.34
N GLU A 323 24.46 -6.25 17.35
CA GLU A 323 23.99 -5.21 18.29
C GLU A 323 22.47 -4.98 18.15
N LEU A 324 21.96 -4.80 16.93
CA LEU A 324 20.52 -4.63 16.68
C LEU A 324 19.66 -5.84 17.13
N ARG A 325 20.26 -7.03 17.22
CA ARG A 325 19.57 -8.28 17.61
C ARG A 325 19.61 -8.52 19.11
N GLU A 326 20.72 -8.20 19.75
CA GLU A 326 21.08 -8.71 21.08
C GLU A 326 21.22 -7.61 22.14
N ALA A 327 21.53 -6.37 21.76
CA ALA A 327 21.76 -5.31 22.73
C ALA A 327 20.46 -4.81 23.38
N ASP A 328 20.58 -4.41 24.64
CA ASP A 328 19.50 -3.73 25.36
C ASP A 328 19.34 -2.30 24.84
N LEU A 329 18.08 -1.86 24.74
CA LEU A 329 17.77 -0.49 24.37
C LEU A 329 18.05 0.47 25.53
N LYS A 330 18.46 1.69 25.20
CA LYS A 330 18.68 2.80 26.13
C LYS A 330 17.46 3.74 26.18
N GLY A 331 17.52 4.72 27.09
CA GLY A 331 16.49 5.74 27.27
C GLY A 331 15.10 5.17 27.59
N ARG A 332 14.05 5.93 27.26
CA ARG A 332 12.65 5.54 27.46
C ARG A 332 12.32 4.22 26.78
N CYS A 333 12.96 3.89 25.66
CA CYS A 333 12.72 2.63 24.95
C CYS A 333 13.15 1.39 25.76
N GLY A 334 14.22 1.48 26.55
CA GLY A 334 14.74 0.36 27.36
C GLY A 334 13.87 0.00 28.57
N GLU A 335 13.17 1.00 29.12
CA GLU A 335 12.26 0.86 30.27
C GLU A 335 10.79 0.71 29.87
N CYS A 336 10.49 0.86 28.57
CA CYS A 336 9.13 0.84 28.05
C CYS A 336 8.45 -0.53 28.18
N GLU A 337 7.22 -0.55 28.68
CA GLU A 337 6.37 -1.74 28.71
C GLU A 337 6.14 -2.37 27.31
N PHE A 338 6.25 -1.57 26.23
CA PHE A 338 6.06 -2.02 24.85
C PHE A 338 7.33 -2.46 24.13
N GLU A 339 8.48 -2.50 24.82
CA GLU A 339 9.78 -2.78 24.21
C GLU A 339 9.76 -4.05 23.34
N SER A 340 9.20 -5.15 23.84
CA SER A 340 9.17 -6.46 23.17
C SER A 340 8.45 -6.46 21.81
N MET A 341 7.53 -5.53 21.58
CA MET A 341 6.79 -5.41 20.33
C MET A 341 7.21 -4.20 19.48
N CYS A 342 7.54 -3.07 20.11
CA CYS A 342 7.82 -1.82 19.43
C CYS A 342 9.31 -1.67 19.09
N LYS A 343 10.18 -1.70 20.10
CA LYS A 343 11.61 -1.36 20.05
C LYS A 343 11.97 0.02 19.47
N GLY A 344 11.03 0.90 19.09
CA GLY A 344 11.34 2.18 18.44
C GLY A 344 12.08 2.07 17.10
N CYS A 345 12.19 3.17 16.35
CA CYS A 345 12.93 3.23 15.08
C CYS A 345 14.44 3.38 15.34
N ARG A 346 15.20 2.30 15.09
CA ARG A 346 16.65 2.29 15.28
C ARG A 346 17.39 3.26 14.33
N ALA A 347 16.86 3.48 13.13
CA ALA A 347 17.40 4.47 12.21
C ALA A 347 17.20 5.91 12.72
N ARG A 348 16.06 6.20 13.36
CA ARG A 348 15.79 7.53 13.91
C ARG A 348 16.63 7.81 15.15
N ALA A 349 16.77 6.81 16.03
CA ALA A 349 17.71 6.87 17.15
C ALA A 349 19.12 7.22 16.62
N LEU A 350 19.65 6.44 15.68
CA LEU A 350 20.96 6.68 15.08
C LEU A 350 21.12 8.10 14.50
N VAL A 351 20.16 8.55 13.68
CA VAL A 351 20.24 9.86 13.02
C VAL A 351 20.18 11.02 14.02
N THR A 352 19.45 10.87 15.12
CA THR A 352 19.25 11.96 16.08
C THR A 352 20.28 12.00 17.20
N THR A 353 20.82 10.85 17.62
CA THR A 353 21.75 10.75 18.76
C THR A 353 23.14 10.28 18.38
N GLY A 354 23.33 9.73 17.19
CA GLY A 354 24.55 9.02 16.80
C GLY A 354 24.62 7.58 17.32
N ASP A 355 23.62 7.10 18.04
CA ASP A 355 23.57 5.76 18.62
C ASP A 355 22.23 5.07 18.29
N GLN A 356 22.31 3.94 17.57
CA GLN A 356 21.15 3.16 17.13
C GLN A 356 20.41 2.46 18.27
N MET A 357 20.98 2.34 19.46
CA MET A 357 20.36 1.74 20.65
C MET A 357 19.64 2.75 21.55
N GLU A 358 19.77 4.06 21.28
CA GLU A 358 19.03 5.11 21.98
C GLU A 358 17.52 5.08 21.72
N GLU A 359 16.78 5.92 22.44
CA GLU A 359 15.34 6.02 22.26
C GLU A 359 14.93 6.62 20.90
N ASP A 360 13.71 6.29 20.47
CA ASP A 360 13.10 6.94 19.30
C ASP A 360 12.57 8.33 19.70
N SER A 361 13.28 9.37 19.27
CA SER A 361 12.99 10.77 19.56
C SER A 361 11.64 11.28 19.04
N TRP A 362 10.94 10.53 18.20
CA TRP A 362 9.61 10.90 17.68
C TRP A 362 8.46 10.22 18.43
N CYS A 363 8.77 9.48 19.49
CA CYS A 363 7.76 8.90 20.37
C CYS A 363 7.50 9.86 21.54
N ASP A 364 6.28 10.35 21.69
CA ASP A 364 5.90 11.14 22.88
C ASP A 364 5.40 10.26 24.03
N TYR A 365 5.54 8.94 23.92
CA TYR A 365 5.08 8.01 24.94
C TYR A 365 6.03 7.99 26.14
N GLU A 366 5.50 8.33 27.31
CA GLU A 366 6.19 8.17 28.59
C GLU A 366 5.91 6.78 29.22
N PRO A 367 6.95 5.95 29.45
CA PRO A 367 6.81 4.65 30.11
C PRO A 367 6.13 4.73 31.48
N GLY A 368 5.41 3.66 31.84
CA GLY A 368 4.83 3.48 33.18
C GLY A 368 3.30 3.50 33.24
N LYS A 369 2.62 3.91 32.16
CA LYS A 369 1.14 3.91 32.09
C LYS A 369 0.53 2.51 32.28
N TYR A 370 1.26 1.46 31.94
CA TYR A 370 0.86 0.06 32.13
C TYR A 370 1.62 -0.64 33.27
N GLY A 371 2.03 0.12 34.29
CA GLY A 371 2.68 -0.40 35.49
C GLY A 371 4.17 -0.74 35.31
N GLY A 372 4.80 -0.24 34.24
CA GLY A 372 6.25 -0.29 33.99
C GLY A 372 6.82 -1.70 33.74
N LYS A 373 5.97 -2.74 33.72
CA LYS A 373 6.40 -4.10 33.42
C LYS A 373 6.32 -4.34 31.92
N LYS A 374 7.42 -4.86 31.35
CA LYS A 374 7.49 -5.28 29.94
C LYS A 374 6.38 -6.29 29.64
N LEU A 375 5.56 -5.97 28.64
CA LEU A 375 4.49 -6.84 28.18
C LEU A 375 5.12 -8.09 27.57
N SER A 376 4.65 -9.26 28.01
CA SER A 376 5.03 -10.55 27.45
C SER A 376 3.99 -10.98 26.42
N PHE A 377 4.46 -11.41 25.25
CA PHE A 377 3.64 -11.95 24.19
C PHE A 377 3.98 -13.42 24.00
N LYS A 378 3.00 -14.25 23.66
CA LYS A 378 3.24 -15.67 23.42
C LYS A 378 4.23 -15.83 22.27
N GLU A 379 5.20 -16.72 22.44
CA GLU A 379 6.26 -16.95 21.45
C GLU A 379 5.66 -17.26 20.07
N GLU A 380 4.61 -18.08 19.99
CA GLU A 380 3.86 -18.43 18.78
C GLU A 380 3.30 -17.25 17.95
N ASN A 381 3.32 -16.04 18.50
CA ASN A 381 2.89 -14.80 17.86
C ASN A 381 4.05 -14.04 17.19
N THR A 382 5.26 -14.62 17.22
CA THR A 382 6.47 -13.99 16.69
C THR A 382 6.56 -14.14 15.19
N PHE A 383 6.86 -13.02 14.53
CA PHE A 383 7.02 -12.95 13.10
C PHE A 383 8.15 -13.88 12.65
N GLY A 384 7.92 -14.70 11.62
CA GLY A 384 8.98 -15.54 11.06
C GLY A 384 9.14 -16.93 11.67
N LEU A 385 8.37 -17.30 12.70
CA LEU A 385 8.56 -18.59 13.35
C LEU A 385 8.29 -19.77 12.42
N GLU A 386 9.28 -20.67 12.34
CA GLU A 386 9.12 -21.96 11.70
C GLU A 386 8.19 -22.83 12.52
N LYS A 387 7.21 -23.43 11.84
CA LYS A 387 6.28 -24.39 12.44
C LYS A 387 6.49 -25.75 11.79
N LYS A 388 6.70 -26.79 12.61
CA LYS A 388 6.74 -28.17 12.15
C LYS A 388 5.32 -28.63 11.79
N PHE A 389 5.21 -29.49 10.77
CA PHE A 389 3.93 -30.10 10.42
C PHE A 389 3.47 -31.03 11.55
N GLU A 390 2.21 -30.89 11.95
CA GLU A 390 1.56 -31.79 12.92
C GLU A 390 0.71 -32.86 12.20
N LEU A 391 0.42 -32.66 10.90
CA LEU A 391 -0.28 -33.62 10.02
C LEU A 391 0.63 -34.05 8.85
N SER A 392 0.24 -35.12 8.14
CA SER A 392 0.89 -35.47 6.86
C SER A 392 0.59 -34.42 5.80
N TRP A 393 1.55 -34.07 4.95
CA TRP A 393 1.35 -33.21 3.80
C TRP A 393 1.74 -33.94 2.51
N SER A 394 0.85 -33.94 1.53
CA SER A 394 1.19 -34.44 0.19
C SER A 394 2.28 -33.60 -0.45
N LYS A 395 3.10 -34.21 -1.33
CA LYS A 395 4.20 -33.52 -2.04
C LYS A 395 3.73 -32.27 -2.80
N ASP A 396 2.54 -32.31 -3.37
CA ASP A 396 1.97 -31.17 -4.09
C ASP A 396 1.52 -30.04 -3.14
N ALA A 397 1.03 -30.38 -1.95
CA ALA A 397 0.71 -29.40 -0.92
C ALA A 397 1.99 -28.73 -0.36
N GLU A 398 3.04 -29.50 -0.12
CA GLU A 398 4.36 -28.97 0.26
C GLU A 398 4.94 -28.04 -0.82
N LYS A 399 4.88 -28.46 -2.09
CA LYS A 399 5.31 -27.62 -3.23
C LYS A 399 4.52 -26.32 -3.31
N ARG A 400 3.23 -26.35 -2.99
CA ARG A 400 2.38 -25.15 -2.95
C ARG A 400 2.72 -24.25 -1.77
N LEU A 401 2.98 -24.82 -0.60
CA LEU A 401 3.43 -24.10 0.59
C LEU A 401 4.82 -23.47 0.38
N GLY A 402 5.69 -24.11 -0.39
CA GLY A 402 7.00 -23.59 -0.78
C GLY A 402 6.94 -22.25 -1.52
N LYS A 403 5.81 -21.89 -2.12
CA LYS A 403 5.60 -20.58 -2.77
C LYS A 403 5.20 -19.47 -1.81
N VAL A 404 4.87 -19.82 -0.56
CA VAL A 404 4.53 -18.84 0.46
C VAL A 404 5.83 -18.29 1.06
N PRO A 405 5.98 -16.97 1.24
CA PRO A 405 7.16 -16.44 1.88
C PRO A 405 7.37 -17.05 3.26
N SER A 406 8.64 -17.26 3.60
CA SER A 406 9.11 -17.89 4.83
C SER A 406 8.35 -17.41 6.07
N PHE A 407 8.21 -16.09 6.27
CA PHE A 407 7.55 -15.53 7.45
C PHE A 407 6.04 -15.82 7.54
N GLY A 408 5.38 -16.14 6.42
CA GLY A 408 3.95 -16.46 6.38
C GLY A 408 3.66 -17.95 6.57
N LYS A 409 4.65 -18.83 6.40
CA LYS A 409 4.46 -20.29 6.35
C LYS A 409 3.86 -20.86 7.64
N GLY A 410 4.42 -20.49 8.80
CA GLY A 410 3.93 -20.99 10.10
C GLY A 410 2.45 -20.69 10.33
N MET A 411 2.00 -19.50 9.92
CA MET A 411 0.60 -19.09 9.99
C MET A 411 -0.28 -19.92 9.03
N VAL A 412 0.19 -20.18 7.80
CA VAL A 412 -0.55 -21.02 6.83
C VAL A 412 -0.71 -22.43 7.36
N ILE A 413 0.39 -23.03 7.85
CA ILE A 413 0.39 -24.38 8.42
C ILE A 413 -0.62 -24.48 9.56
N LYS A 414 -0.54 -23.58 10.55
CA LYS A 414 -1.44 -23.55 11.71
C LYS A 414 -2.91 -23.55 11.30
N ARG A 415 -3.28 -22.69 10.34
CA ARG A 415 -4.67 -22.53 9.90
C ARG A 415 -5.17 -23.68 9.04
N VAL A 416 -4.35 -24.18 8.12
CA VAL A 416 -4.71 -25.31 7.26
C VAL A 416 -4.85 -26.58 8.09
N GLU A 417 -3.93 -26.84 9.01
CA GLU A 417 -4.01 -28.01 9.88
C GLU A 417 -5.15 -27.92 10.90
N GLN A 418 -5.45 -26.71 11.41
CA GLN A 418 -6.64 -26.51 12.24
C GLN A 418 -7.91 -26.85 11.47
N TYR A 419 -8.06 -26.34 10.24
CA TYR A 419 -9.19 -26.68 9.36
C TYR A 419 -9.27 -28.19 9.12
N ALA A 420 -8.12 -28.82 8.85
CA ALA A 420 -8.05 -30.25 8.61
C ALA A 420 -8.51 -31.07 9.81
N ARG A 421 -8.06 -30.73 11.03
CA ARG A 421 -8.52 -31.38 12.27
C ARG A 421 -10.02 -31.20 12.49
N GLU A 422 -10.54 -29.99 12.29
CA GLU A 422 -11.98 -29.71 12.40
C GLU A 422 -12.82 -30.52 11.40
N LYS A 423 -12.22 -30.95 10.27
CA LYS A 423 -12.86 -31.76 9.24
C LYS A 423 -12.49 -33.24 9.28
N GLY A 424 -11.63 -33.66 10.21
CA GLY A 424 -11.17 -35.04 10.33
C GLY A 424 -10.20 -35.49 9.23
N TYR A 425 -9.56 -34.56 8.50
CA TYR A 425 -8.52 -34.91 7.53
C TYR A 425 -7.21 -35.23 8.24
N THR A 426 -6.55 -36.31 7.81
CA THR A 426 -5.27 -36.79 8.35
C THR A 426 -4.07 -36.44 7.45
N GLU A 427 -4.33 -36.15 6.18
CA GLU A 427 -3.34 -35.68 5.21
C GLU A 427 -3.81 -34.37 4.54
N ILE A 428 -2.90 -33.42 4.40
CA ILE A 428 -3.13 -32.15 3.71
C ILE A 428 -2.83 -32.29 2.22
N THR A 429 -3.84 -32.02 1.41
CA THR A 429 -3.77 -31.97 -0.05
C THR A 429 -3.95 -30.52 -0.57
N PRO A 430 -3.58 -30.22 -1.82
CA PRO A 430 -3.82 -28.90 -2.41
C PRO A 430 -5.30 -28.47 -2.41
N ASP A 431 -6.22 -29.43 -2.43
CA ASP A 431 -7.66 -29.18 -2.36
C ASP A 431 -8.09 -28.81 -0.93
N ILE A 432 -7.58 -29.51 0.09
CA ILE A 432 -7.81 -29.13 1.50
C ILE A 432 -7.23 -27.75 1.78
N MET A 433 -6.04 -27.42 1.26
CA MET A 433 -5.49 -26.06 1.36
C MET A 433 -6.41 -25.02 0.71
N LYS A 434 -7.07 -25.37 -0.40
CA LYS A 434 -8.01 -24.49 -1.11
C LYS A 434 -9.31 -24.33 -0.31
N GLU A 435 -9.86 -25.41 0.23
CA GLU A 435 -11.06 -25.37 1.07
C GLU A 435 -10.83 -24.58 2.37
N ALA A 436 -9.73 -24.85 3.07
CA ALA A 436 -9.32 -24.10 4.25
C ALA A 436 -9.26 -22.60 3.94
N LYS A 437 -8.64 -22.25 2.81
CA LYS A 437 -8.59 -20.87 2.31
C LYS A 437 -9.98 -20.29 2.02
N GLU A 438 -10.89 -21.06 1.44
CA GLU A 438 -12.25 -20.60 1.11
C GLU A 438 -13.08 -20.36 2.38
N LYS A 439 -13.00 -21.25 3.37
CA LYS A 439 -13.60 -21.04 4.70
C LYS A 439 -13.04 -19.79 5.38
N MET A 440 -11.71 -19.65 5.39
CA MET A 440 -11.03 -18.51 6.01
C MET A 440 -11.30 -17.18 5.28
N ALA A 441 -11.62 -17.21 3.99
CA ALA A 441 -12.06 -16.02 3.26
C ALA A 441 -13.49 -15.61 3.61
N GLY A 442 -14.31 -16.53 4.15
CA GLY A 442 -15.66 -16.27 4.67
C GLY A 442 -15.67 -15.72 6.11
N ASP A 443 -14.68 -16.09 6.93
CA ASP A 443 -14.48 -15.54 8.28
C ASP A 443 -13.83 -14.14 8.21
N LYS A 444 -14.67 -13.11 8.24
CA LYS A 444 -14.29 -11.69 8.10
C LYS A 444 -13.31 -11.15 9.16
N LYS A 445 -13.01 -11.90 10.23
CA LYS A 445 -12.20 -11.46 11.39
C LYS A 445 -10.70 -11.80 11.32
N ALA A 446 -10.23 -12.43 10.23
CA ALA A 446 -8.91 -13.08 10.24
C ALA A 446 -8.12 -12.97 8.92
N MET A 447 -8.34 -11.93 8.12
CA MET A 447 -7.76 -11.89 6.76
C MET A 447 -6.43 -11.13 6.68
N PHE A 448 -5.33 -11.87 6.57
CA PHE A 448 -4.07 -11.36 6.02
C PHE A 448 -4.12 -11.37 4.47
N PRO A 449 -3.76 -10.28 3.78
CA PRO A 449 -3.90 -10.16 2.32
C PRO A 449 -2.94 -11.03 1.50
N PHE A 450 -1.91 -11.61 2.13
CA PHE A 450 -0.88 -12.41 1.46
C PHE A 450 -1.39 -13.71 0.82
N MET A 451 -2.50 -14.27 1.30
CA MET A 451 -3.03 -15.55 0.81
C MET A 451 -3.87 -15.44 -0.49
N LYS A 452 -4.22 -14.23 -0.93
CA LYS A 452 -4.88 -14.00 -2.23
C LYS A 452 -3.93 -14.12 -3.42
N LEU A 453 -2.59 -14.17 -3.21
CA LEU A 453 -1.55 -14.39 -4.24
C LEU A 453 -1.81 -15.61 -5.16
N LEU A 454 -2.57 -16.59 -4.67
CA LEU A 454 -2.84 -17.85 -5.39
C LEU A 454 -4.13 -17.85 -6.22
N LYS A 455 -4.81 -16.70 -6.42
CA LYS A 455 -6.00 -16.63 -7.28
C LYS A 455 -5.65 -16.11 -8.68
N LYS A 456 -5.82 -16.94 -9.72
CA LYS A 456 -6.39 -16.45 -10.99
C LYS A 456 -7.85 -16.08 -10.69
N LYS A 457 -8.23 -14.79 -10.77
CA LYS A 457 -9.65 -14.44 -10.86
C LYS A 457 -10.17 -15.00 -12.20
N PRO A 458 -11.32 -15.70 -12.26
CA PRO A 458 -11.93 -16.00 -13.54
C PRO A 458 -12.32 -14.67 -14.22
N ALA A 459 -12.07 -14.57 -15.52
CA ALA A 459 -12.51 -13.44 -16.32
C ALA A 459 -14.04 -13.32 -16.19
N ARG A 460 -14.54 -12.20 -15.64
CA ARG A 460 -15.98 -11.90 -15.65
C ARG A 460 -16.36 -11.30 -17.00
N ASN A 461 -16.31 -12.11 -18.04
CA ASN A 461 -16.80 -11.77 -19.38
C ASN A 461 -18.22 -12.30 -19.59
N GLY A 462 -19.16 -11.87 -18.74
CA GLY A 462 -20.59 -12.02 -19.01
C GLY A 462 -21.12 -10.70 -19.55
N LYS A 463 -21.64 -10.70 -20.79
CA LYS A 463 -22.41 -9.56 -21.33
C LYS A 463 -23.68 -9.40 -20.48
N ILE A 464 -23.97 -8.20 -20.01
CA ILE A 464 -25.21 -7.89 -19.29
C ILE A 464 -26.26 -7.52 -20.34
N GLU A 465 -27.41 -8.16 -20.28
CA GLU A 465 -28.51 -7.90 -21.21
C GLU A 465 -29.47 -6.86 -20.64
N TRP A 466 -30.16 -6.13 -21.52
CA TRP A 466 -31.18 -5.16 -21.14
C TRP A 466 -32.53 -5.60 -21.69
N GLU A 467 -33.55 -5.53 -20.85
CA GLU A 467 -34.93 -5.72 -21.27
C GLU A 467 -35.43 -4.50 -22.06
N THR A 468 -36.27 -4.74 -23.08
CA THR A 468 -36.80 -3.67 -23.95
C THR A 468 -37.52 -2.58 -23.16
N GLU A 469 -38.30 -2.94 -22.15
CA GLU A 469 -38.99 -1.98 -21.28
C GLU A 469 -38.00 -1.13 -20.47
N ALA A 470 -36.91 -1.73 -19.98
CA ALA A 470 -35.86 -1.02 -19.25
C ALA A 470 -35.11 -0.03 -20.16
N LEU A 471 -34.82 -0.42 -21.42
CA LEU A 471 -34.22 0.48 -22.41
C LEU A 471 -35.13 1.67 -22.72
N GLU A 472 -36.42 1.41 -22.94
CA GLU A 472 -37.39 2.47 -23.26
C GLU A 472 -37.54 3.46 -22.10
N ARG A 473 -37.49 2.95 -20.87
CA ARG A 473 -37.50 3.79 -19.66
C ARG A 473 -36.26 4.69 -19.55
N VAL A 474 -35.08 4.24 -19.96
CA VAL A 474 -33.86 5.07 -19.97
C VAL A 474 -33.87 6.08 -21.12
N LYS A 475 -34.50 5.78 -22.27
CA LYS A 475 -34.66 6.76 -23.36
C LYS A 475 -35.44 8.00 -22.95
N ASN A 476 -36.37 7.86 -22.01
CA ASN A 476 -37.16 8.97 -21.44
C ASN A 476 -36.37 9.83 -20.44
N ALA A 477 -35.12 9.48 -20.10
CA ALA A 477 -34.24 10.32 -19.30
C ALA A 477 -33.50 11.35 -20.17
N PRO A 478 -33.11 12.52 -19.62
CA PRO A 478 -32.40 13.55 -20.37
C PRO A 478 -31.12 13.03 -21.03
N ASP A 479 -30.85 13.50 -22.24
CA ASP A 479 -29.77 13.02 -23.09
C ASP A 479 -28.40 13.01 -22.40
N PHE A 480 -28.12 14.04 -21.60
CA PHE A 480 -26.86 14.23 -20.88
C PHE A 480 -26.66 13.24 -19.71
N VAL A 481 -27.72 12.60 -19.17
CA VAL A 481 -27.59 11.59 -18.10
C VAL A 481 -27.63 10.15 -18.60
N ARG A 482 -28.20 9.88 -19.79
CA ARG A 482 -28.37 8.52 -20.31
C ARG A 482 -27.08 7.68 -20.33
N PRO A 483 -25.92 8.18 -20.81
CA PRO A 483 -24.67 7.41 -20.78
C PRO A 483 -24.25 7.00 -19.36
N GLY A 484 -24.52 7.87 -18.38
CA GLY A 484 -24.27 7.60 -16.96
C GLY A 484 -25.18 6.51 -16.41
N ILE A 485 -26.46 6.51 -16.80
CA ILE A 485 -27.45 5.50 -16.39
C ILE A 485 -27.05 4.13 -16.93
N TYR A 486 -26.75 4.00 -18.23
CA TYR A 486 -26.35 2.72 -18.82
C TYR A 486 -25.12 2.12 -18.12
N LYS A 487 -24.08 2.95 -17.94
CA LYS A 487 -22.84 2.52 -17.29
C LYS A 487 -23.07 2.11 -15.84
N LEU A 488 -23.86 2.89 -15.07
CA LEU A 488 -24.12 2.61 -13.66
C LEU A 488 -24.94 1.33 -13.47
N MET A 489 -25.99 1.12 -14.29
CA MET A 489 -26.85 -0.06 -14.15
C MET A 489 -26.10 -1.35 -14.48
N GLU A 490 -25.23 -1.36 -15.48
CA GLU A 490 -24.40 -2.53 -15.78
C GLU A 490 -23.39 -2.84 -14.67
N ILE A 491 -22.81 -1.81 -14.04
CA ILE A 491 -21.92 -1.99 -12.88
C ILE A 491 -22.71 -2.62 -11.72
N ARG A 492 -23.85 -2.02 -11.36
CA ARG A 492 -24.69 -2.50 -10.26
C ARG A 492 -25.25 -3.90 -10.52
N ALA A 493 -25.62 -4.22 -11.76
CA ALA A 493 -26.07 -5.55 -12.14
C ALA A 493 -24.96 -6.59 -11.92
N ARG A 494 -23.72 -6.31 -12.35
CA ARG A 494 -22.56 -7.18 -12.13
C ARG A 494 -22.21 -7.35 -10.65
N GLU A 495 -22.36 -6.31 -9.84
CA GLU A 495 -22.11 -6.35 -8.39
C GLU A 495 -23.14 -7.21 -7.66
N LYS A 496 -24.42 -7.06 -8.01
CA LYS A 496 -25.54 -7.80 -7.40
C LYS A 496 -25.81 -9.16 -8.04
N GLY A 497 -25.05 -9.54 -9.07
CA GLY A 497 -25.15 -10.84 -9.73
C GLY A 497 -26.32 -10.98 -10.72
N TYR A 498 -26.94 -9.88 -11.13
CA TYR A 498 -27.96 -9.89 -12.18
C TYR A 498 -27.32 -10.08 -13.56
N LYS A 499 -27.95 -10.91 -14.40
CA LYS A 499 -27.56 -11.12 -15.81
C LYS A 499 -28.32 -10.21 -16.78
N THR A 500 -29.49 -9.72 -16.36
CA THR A 500 -30.39 -8.89 -17.17
C THR A 500 -30.87 -7.69 -16.34
N ILE A 501 -30.87 -6.50 -16.94
CA ILE A 501 -31.39 -5.27 -16.36
C ILE A 501 -32.86 -5.11 -16.74
N THR A 502 -33.73 -5.17 -15.74
CA THR A 502 -35.19 -5.04 -15.87
C THR A 502 -35.69 -3.69 -15.37
N SER A 503 -36.94 -3.33 -15.70
CA SER A 503 -37.58 -2.11 -15.18
C SER A 503 -37.68 -2.12 -13.65
N ALA A 504 -37.88 -3.29 -13.03
CA ALA A 504 -37.86 -3.47 -11.58
C ALA A 504 -36.48 -3.16 -10.98
N PHE A 505 -35.41 -3.64 -11.60
CA PHE A 505 -34.04 -3.35 -11.19
C PHE A 505 -33.71 -1.84 -11.26
N LEU A 506 -34.17 -1.15 -12.32
CA LEU A 506 -34.02 0.31 -12.42
C LEU A 506 -34.71 1.04 -11.26
N SER A 507 -35.88 0.56 -10.82
CA SER A 507 -36.58 1.11 -9.65
C SER A 507 -35.83 0.85 -8.35
N GLU A 508 -35.29 -0.36 -8.15
CA GLU A 508 -34.49 -0.73 -6.98
C GLU A 508 -33.27 0.21 -6.82
N ILE A 509 -32.48 0.38 -7.89
CA ILE A 509 -31.29 1.24 -7.84
C ILE A 509 -31.65 2.72 -7.72
N ARG A 510 -32.76 3.15 -8.33
CA ARG A 510 -33.26 4.51 -8.16
C ARG A 510 -33.60 4.77 -6.69
N ASP A 511 -34.34 3.88 -6.05
CA ASP A 511 -34.78 4.08 -4.66
C ASP A 511 -33.58 4.09 -3.70
N GLU A 512 -32.57 3.22 -3.90
CA GLU A 512 -31.28 3.30 -3.19
C GLU A 512 -30.57 4.65 -3.39
N SER A 513 -30.55 5.13 -4.63
CA SER A 513 -29.90 6.40 -4.97
C SER A 513 -30.64 7.58 -4.31
N MET A 514 -31.98 7.54 -4.26
CA MET A 514 -32.79 8.54 -3.57
C MET A 514 -32.56 8.53 -2.06
N GLN A 515 -32.43 7.36 -1.44
CA GLN A 515 -32.10 7.24 -0.01
C GLN A 515 -30.70 7.81 0.29
N PHE A 516 -29.71 7.48 -0.54
CA PHE A 516 -28.36 8.00 -0.39
C PHE A 516 -28.31 9.53 -0.56
N ALA A 517 -29.00 10.06 -1.57
CA ALA A 517 -29.12 11.50 -1.80
C ALA A 517 -29.80 12.19 -0.61
N SER A 518 -30.87 11.61 -0.07
CA SER A 518 -31.60 12.15 1.10
C SER A 518 -30.69 12.25 2.33
N ARG A 519 -29.92 11.20 2.65
CA ARG A 519 -28.94 11.22 3.76
C ARG A 519 -27.88 12.31 3.57
N ARG A 520 -27.39 12.45 2.34
CA ARG A 520 -26.37 13.45 2.00
C ARG A 520 -26.91 14.87 2.10
N MET A 521 -28.17 15.12 1.73
CA MET A 521 -28.79 16.44 1.86
C MET A 521 -29.04 16.83 3.31
N LYS A 522 -29.52 15.90 4.16
CA LYS A 522 -29.60 16.13 5.62
C LYS A 522 -28.24 16.52 6.20
N LYS A 523 -27.17 15.79 5.85
CA LYS A 523 -25.80 16.11 6.27
C LYS A 523 -25.30 17.49 5.79
N LEU A 524 -25.93 18.05 4.76
CA LEU A 524 -25.64 19.39 4.23
C LEU A 524 -26.56 20.48 4.81
N GLY A 525 -27.46 20.16 5.75
CA GLY A 525 -28.36 21.10 6.41
C GLY A 525 -29.64 21.42 5.64
N PHE A 526 -30.04 20.58 4.68
CA PHE A 526 -31.26 20.79 3.89
C PHE A 526 -32.38 19.83 4.32
N ASP A 527 -33.54 20.39 4.68
CA ASP A 527 -34.73 19.62 5.06
C ASP A 527 -35.70 19.38 3.88
N LYS A 528 -35.43 20.01 2.72
CA LYS A 528 -36.19 19.84 1.47
C LYS A 528 -35.27 19.96 0.26
N LEU A 529 -35.64 19.33 -0.85
CA LEU A 529 -34.97 19.49 -2.14
C LEU A 529 -35.48 20.77 -2.80
N ASP A 530 -34.73 21.86 -2.64
CA ASP A 530 -34.96 23.11 -3.36
C ASP A 530 -33.74 23.49 -4.20
N MET A 531 -33.88 24.54 -5.02
CA MET A 531 -32.82 24.97 -5.93
C MET A 531 -31.53 25.38 -5.20
N GLY A 532 -31.61 25.78 -3.92
CA GLY A 532 -30.46 26.16 -3.09
C GLY A 532 -29.57 24.96 -2.74
N ALA A 533 -30.13 23.75 -2.67
CA ALA A 533 -29.35 22.52 -2.50
C ALA A 533 -28.43 22.26 -3.70
N PHE A 534 -28.88 22.59 -4.91
CA PHE A 534 -28.06 22.46 -6.12
C PHE A 534 -26.95 23.52 -6.19
N ASP A 535 -27.20 24.76 -5.73
CA ASP A 535 -26.15 25.79 -5.64
C ASP A 535 -25.04 25.39 -4.67
N THR A 536 -25.43 24.81 -3.52
CA THR A 536 -24.48 24.32 -2.52
C THR A 536 -23.73 23.08 -3.01
N ALA A 537 -24.40 22.19 -3.77
CA ALA A 537 -23.73 21.07 -4.42
C ALA A 537 -22.74 21.55 -5.49
N LYS A 538 -23.08 22.58 -6.27
CA LYS A 538 -22.22 23.17 -7.30
C LYS A 538 -21.00 23.85 -6.69
N SER A 539 -21.17 24.64 -5.64
CA SER A 539 -20.07 25.35 -4.96
C SER A 539 -19.06 24.38 -4.34
N LYS A 540 -19.53 23.22 -3.85
CA LYS A 540 -18.67 22.16 -3.30
C LYS A 540 -18.09 21.21 -4.37
N THR A 541 -18.51 21.32 -5.63
CA THR A 541 -18.05 20.46 -6.72
C THR A 541 -16.90 21.12 -7.48
N LYS A 542 -15.67 20.61 -7.30
CA LYS A 542 -14.47 21.16 -7.96
C LYS A 542 -14.35 20.81 -9.46
N ASN A 543 -15.04 19.78 -9.94
CA ASN A 543 -14.94 19.31 -11.32
C ASN A 543 -15.87 20.11 -12.26
N GLN A 544 -15.30 20.80 -13.25
CA GLN A 544 -16.03 21.68 -14.17
C GLN A 544 -17.17 20.97 -14.92
N LYS A 545 -16.90 19.80 -15.52
CA LYS A 545 -17.93 19.02 -16.23
C LYS A 545 -19.09 18.58 -15.34
N LYS A 546 -18.83 18.33 -14.05
CA LYS A 546 -19.90 18.04 -13.08
C LYS A 546 -20.68 19.28 -12.67
N ARG A 547 -20.06 20.47 -12.65
CA ARG A 547 -20.76 21.73 -12.40
C ARG A 547 -21.68 22.06 -13.58
N GLU A 548 -21.22 21.85 -14.81
CA GLU A 548 -22.02 21.96 -16.04
C GLU A 548 -23.22 21.00 -16.00
N VAL A 549 -23.00 19.73 -15.65
CA VAL A 549 -24.11 18.78 -15.46
C VAL A 549 -25.07 19.21 -14.35
N ILE A 550 -24.60 19.84 -13.26
CA ILE A 550 -25.50 20.39 -12.24
C ILE A 550 -26.35 21.52 -12.81
N ASP A 551 -25.78 22.39 -13.65
CA ASP A 551 -26.51 23.45 -14.33
C ASP A 551 -27.55 22.90 -15.31
N ASP A 552 -27.18 21.91 -16.12
CA ASP A 552 -28.08 21.22 -17.04
C ASP A 552 -29.26 20.58 -16.29
N ILE A 553 -29.01 19.99 -15.10
CA ILE A 553 -30.06 19.44 -14.23
C ILE A 553 -30.97 20.56 -13.71
N LYS A 554 -30.41 21.70 -13.29
CA LYS A 554 -31.20 22.83 -12.77
C LYS A 554 -32.08 23.43 -13.86
N GLU A 555 -31.53 23.65 -15.06
CA GLU A 555 -32.26 24.16 -16.21
C GLU A 555 -33.36 23.19 -16.64
N PHE A 556 -33.05 21.89 -16.72
CA PHE A 556 -34.04 20.85 -17.02
C PHE A 556 -35.18 20.81 -15.99
N LEU A 557 -34.89 20.98 -14.70
CA LEU A 557 -35.90 21.00 -13.64
C LEU A 557 -36.73 22.28 -13.64
N ALA A 558 -36.16 23.41 -14.06
CA ALA A 558 -36.86 24.69 -14.16
C ALA A 558 -37.89 24.71 -15.30
N ASN A 559 -37.59 24.02 -16.42
CA ASN A 559 -38.44 23.96 -17.62
C ASN A 559 -39.57 22.91 -17.56
N ARG A 560 -39.82 22.29 -16.39
CA ARG A 560 -40.91 21.31 -16.22
C ARG A 560 -42.19 21.99 -15.77
N ASP A 561 -43.17 22.09 -16.68
CA ASP A 561 -44.52 22.62 -16.39
C ASP A 561 -45.38 21.68 -15.51
N VAL A 562 -44.99 20.41 -15.37
CA VAL A 562 -45.73 19.42 -14.55
C VAL A 562 -44.90 19.00 -13.34
N LYS A 563 -45.26 19.50 -12.16
CA LYS A 563 -44.74 19.01 -10.88
C LYS A 563 -45.25 17.58 -10.67
N ASN A 564 -44.38 16.60 -10.84
CA ASN A 564 -44.69 15.20 -10.54
C ASN A 564 -44.74 15.00 -9.01
N THR A 565 -45.89 15.34 -8.42
CA THR A 565 -46.16 15.38 -6.97
C THR A 565 -45.83 14.05 -6.29
N GLU A 566 -46.06 12.92 -6.95
CA GLU A 566 -45.70 11.59 -6.42
C GLU A 566 -44.19 11.41 -6.14
N ILE A 567 -43.32 11.96 -6.99
CA ILE A 567 -41.86 11.85 -6.81
C ILE A 567 -41.42 12.73 -5.64
N ILE A 568 -42.01 13.93 -5.52
CA ILE A 568 -41.74 14.85 -4.42
C ILE A 568 -42.19 14.25 -3.08
N ASP A 569 -43.36 13.61 -3.06
CA ASP A 569 -43.90 12.98 -1.85
C ASP A 569 -43.12 11.70 -1.46
N LYS A 570 -42.68 10.90 -2.44
CA LYS A 570 -41.73 9.80 -2.19
C LYS A 570 -40.41 10.32 -1.60
N PHE A 571 -39.89 11.42 -2.12
CA PHE A 571 -38.67 12.03 -1.61
C PHE A 571 -38.81 12.55 -0.17
N ARG A 572 -39.92 13.24 0.12
CA ARG A 572 -40.26 13.66 1.49
C ARG A 572 -40.33 12.47 2.44
N LYS A 573 -40.91 11.35 2.01
CA LYS A 573 -40.97 10.11 2.80
C LYS A 573 -39.56 9.55 3.09
N TYR A 574 -38.63 9.59 2.14
CA TYR A 574 -37.25 9.17 2.42
C TYR A 574 -36.57 10.10 3.43
N MET A 575 -36.76 11.41 3.33
CA MET A 575 -36.20 12.39 4.28
C MET A 575 -36.75 12.20 5.71
N SER A 576 -38.04 11.87 5.87
CA SER A 576 -38.63 11.65 7.20
C SER A 576 -38.21 10.33 7.86
N HIS A 577 -37.71 9.35 7.11
CA HIS A 577 -37.33 8.01 7.60
C HIS A 577 -35.80 7.80 7.72
N VAL A 578 -34.98 8.85 7.60
CA VAL A 578 -33.54 8.75 7.91
C VAL A 578 -33.36 8.90 9.42
N PRO A 579 -32.91 7.86 10.15
CA PRO A 579 -32.62 7.94 11.59
C PRO A 579 -31.50 8.94 11.86
N GLU A 580 -31.58 9.67 12.97
CA GLU A 580 -30.61 10.72 13.34
C GLU A 580 -29.18 10.17 13.57
N ASP A 581 -29.03 8.86 13.80
CA ASP A 581 -27.75 8.24 14.17
C ASP A 581 -27.00 7.51 13.05
N ALA A 582 -27.34 7.76 11.77
CA ALA A 582 -26.58 7.19 10.65
C ALA A 582 -25.31 8.01 10.34
N ASN A 583 -24.35 8.00 11.28
CA ASN A 583 -22.99 8.56 11.11
C ASN A 583 -22.10 7.66 10.23
#